data_AF-A0A379EU27-F1
#
_entry.id   AF-A0A379EU27-F1
#
_cell.length_a   1.000
_cell.length_b   1.000
_cell.length_c   1.000
_cell.angle_alpha   90.00
_cell.angle_beta   90.00
_cell.angle_gamma   90.00
#
_symmetry.space_group_name_H-M   'P 1'
#
loop_
_entity.id
_entity.type
_entity.pdbx_description
1 polymer ?
#
loop_
_entity_poly.entity_id
_entity_poly.type
_entity_poly.pdbx_seq_one_letter_code
_entity_poly.pdbx_strand_id
1 'polypeptide(L)'
;MTAQIQTINFHNQPLSTFEHNSICYVAMKPICENIGLNWDGQRQRIQRDEVLSQGTVIITAPTNSGDQQMLCLPIDYLNGWLFGIDVKRVKPEIRDLLITYKKECYKALQLHLNSKKLYFS
;
A
#
# COMPACT_ATOMS: atom_id res chain seq x y z
N MET A 1 16.54 -17.53 4.08
CA MET A 1 16.97 -16.12 4.13
C MET A 1 15.96 -15.36 4.96
N THR A 2 16.35 -14.86 6.12
CA THR A 2 15.50 -14.08 7.03
C THR A 2 15.31 -12.67 6.45
N ALA A 3 14.09 -12.32 6.08
CA ALA A 3 13.77 -10.96 5.61
C ALA A 3 14.01 -9.97 6.77
N GLN A 4 14.92 -9.01 6.58
CA GLN A 4 15.13 -7.94 7.55
C GLN A 4 13.99 -6.94 7.43
N ILE A 5 13.21 -6.81 8.50
CA ILE A 5 12.12 -5.84 8.59
C ILE A 5 12.73 -4.46 8.87
N GLN A 6 12.50 -3.51 7.97
CA GLN A 6 12.87 -2.11 8.10
C GLN A 6 11.62 -1.26 8.28
N THR A 7 11.70 -0.22 9.11
CA THR A 7 10.59 0.73 9.28
C THR A 7 10.86 1.97 8.45
N ILE A 8 10.04 2.23 7.43
CA ILE A 8 10.10 3.50 6.67
C ILE A 8 8.99 4.45 7.13
N ASN A 9 9.26 5.75 7.14
CA ASN A 9 8.23 6.75 7.41
C ASN A 9 7.53 7.14 6.10
N PHE A 10 6.26 6.75 5.97
CA PHE A 10 5.40 7.14 4.86
C PHE A 10 4.35 8.11 5.36
N HIS A 11 4.42 9.39 4.94
CA HIS A 11 3.53 10.46 5.40
C HIS A 11 3.34 10.51 6.93
N ASN A 12 4.45 10.51 7.68
CA ASN A 12 4.50 10.47 9.14
C ASN A 12 3.94 9.20 9.79
N GLN A 13 3.80 8.10 9.04
CA GLN A 13 3.40 6.80 9.58
C GLN A 13 4.52 5.77 9.41
N PRO A 14 4.91 5.04 10.47
CA PRO A 14 5.88 3.96 10.38
C PRO A 14 5.26 2.77 9.62
N LEU A 15 5.91 2.36 8.53
CA LEU A 15 5.55 1.18 7.74
C LEU A 15 6.57 0.06 7.95
N SER A 16 6.09 -1.11 8.35
CA SER A 16 6.89 -2.33 8.34
C SER A 16 7.13 -2.76 6.89
N THR A 17 8.38 -2.68 6.48
CA THR A 17 8.85 -3.07 5.15
C THR A 17 9.92 -4.13 5.22
N PHE A 18 10.16 -4.83 4.13
CA PHE A 18 11.33 -5.66 3.97
C PHE A 18 11.76 -5.61 2.50
N GLU A 19 13.04 -5.87 2.28
CA GLU A 19 13.59 -5.93 0.93
C GLU A 19 13.70 -7.38 0.46
N HIS A 20 13.21 -7.65 -0.75
CA HIS A 20 13.38 -8.94 -1.42
C HIS A 20 13.61 -8.72 -2.90
N ASN A 21 14.68 -9.28 -3.47
CA ASN A 21 15.06 -9.12 -4.87
C ASN A 21 15.11 -7.65 -5.34
N SER A 22 15.68 -6.77 -4.51
CA SER A 22 15.76 -5.31 -4.77
C SER A 22 14.42 -4.60 -4.89
N ILE A 23 13.32 -5.25 -4.48
CA ILE A 23 12.01 -4.64 -4.35
C ILE A 23 11.71 -4.49 -2.86
N CYS A 24 11.32 -3.29 -2.47
CA CYS A 24 10.79 -3.03 -1.13
C CYS A 24 9.32 -3.40 -1.08
N TYR A 25 8.94 -4.18 -0.09
CA TYR A 25 7.58 -4.63 0.13
C TYR A 25 7.05 -4.10 1.46
N VAL A 26 5.76 -3.80 1.50
CA VAL A 26 5.05 -3.28 2.67
C VAL A 26 4.05 -4.32 3.18
N ALA A 27 4.01 -4.54 4.49
CA ALA A 27 2.98 -5.37 5.11
C ALA A 27 1.64 -4.60 5.16
N MET A 28 0.59 -5.15 4.55
CA MET A 28 -0.65 -4.39 4.35
C MET A 28 -1.55 -4.34 5.59
N LYS A 29 -1.51 -5.38 6.44
CA LYS A 29 -2.36 -5.44 7.63
C LYS A 29 -2.11 -4.28 8.62
N PRO A 30 -0.86 -4.00 9.05
CA PRO A 30 -0.58 -2.86 9.93
C PRO A 30 -1.03 -1.52 9.32
N ILE A 31 -0.87 -1.35 8.00
CA ILE A 31 -1.29 -0.12 7.30
C ILE A 31 -2.79 0.07 7.40
N CYS A 32 -3.56 -0.98 7.11
CA CYS A 32 -5.02 -0.95 7.17
C CYS A 32 -5.49 -0.58 8.58
N GLU A 33 -4.95 -1.24 9.61
CA GLU A 33 -5.33 -1.01 11.01
C GLU A 33 -4.95 0.40 11.48
N ASN A 34 -3.77 0.90 11.09
CA ASN A 34 -3.31 2.24 11.43
C ASN A 34 -4.25 3.34 10.93
N ILE A 35 -4.74 3.22 9.69
CA ILE A 35 -5.67 4.19 9.09
C ILE A 35 -7.16 3.88 9.39
N GLY A 36 -7.44 2.86 10.21
CA GLY A 36 -8.77 2.51 10.71
C GLY A 36 -9.64 1.68 9.77
N LEU A 37 -9.02 0.96 8.83
CA LEU A 37 -9.72 0.06 7.92
C LEU A 37 -9.77 -1.36 8.47
N ASN A 38 -10.88 -2.04 8.21
CA ASN A 38 -10.98 -3.47 8.44
C ASN A 38 -10.05 -4.24 7.48
N TRP A 39 -9.14 -5.03 8.05
CA TRP A 39 -8.15 -5.80 7.29
C TRP A 39 -8.78 -6.81 6.33
N ASP A 40 -9.74 -7.62 6.78
CA ASP A 40 -10.33 -8.69 5.95
C ASP A 40 -11.00 -8.13 4.69
N GLY A 41 -11.71 -7.01 4.83
CA GLY A 41 -12.30 -6.30 3.71
C GLY A 41 -11.26 -5.78 2.72
N GLN A 42 -10.12 -5.26 3.21
CA GLN A 42 -9.04 -4.80 2.35
C GLN A 42 -8.27 -5.94 1.70
N ARG A 43 -8.04 -7.05 2.41
CA ARG A 43 -7.42 -8.26 1.87
C ARG A 43 -8.23 -8.79 0.69
N GLN A 44 -9.54 -8.93 0.85
CA GLN A 44 -10.41 -9.37 -0.24
C GLN A 44 -10.42 -8.39 -1.41
N ARG A 45 -10.38 -7.08 -1.13
CA ARG A 45 -10.31 -6.05 -2.17
C ARG A 45 -9.02 -6.15 -2.97
N ILE A 46 -7.88 -6.31 -2.31
CA ILE A 46 -6.58 -6.51 -2.96
C ILE A 46 -6.61 -7.77 -3.85
N GLN A 47 -7.20 -8.86 -3.36
CA GLN A 47 -7.30 -10.11 -4.13
C GLN A 47 -8.24 -10.03 -5.35
N ARG A 48 -9.26 -9.17 -5.31
CA ARG A 48 -10.19 -8.96 -6.43
C ARG A 48 -9.68 -7.99 -7.48
N ASP A 49 -8.66 -7.20 -7.16
CA ASP A 49 -8.08 -6.22 -8.06
C ASP A 49 -7.10 -6.90 -9.03
N GLU A 50 -7.31 -6.73 -10.33
CA GLU A 50 -6.55 -7.41 -11.39
C GLU A 50 -5.06 -7.05 -11.38
N VAL A 51 -4.68 -5.87 -10.88
CA VAL A 51 -3.30 -5.39 -10.86
C VAL A 51 -2.67 -5.67 -9.49
N LEU A 52 -3.34 -5.32 -8.40
CA LEU A 52 -2.81 -5.50 -7.05
C LEU A 52 -2.63 -6.98 -6.72
N SER A 53 -3.55 -7.86 -7.15
CA SER A 53 -3.47 -9.30 -6.87
C SER A 53 -2.21 -9.94 -7.46
N GLN A 54 -1.79 -9.52 -8.66
CA GLN A 54 -0.56 -10.00 -9.32
C GLN A 54 0.70 -9.59 -8.56
N GLY A 55 0.68 -8.44 -7.90
CA GLY A 55 1.79 -7.94 -7.10
C GLY A 55 1.85 -8.54 -5.69
N THR A 56 0.81 -9.22 -5.20
CA THR A 56 0.80 -9.73 -3.82
C THR A 56 1.83 -10.83 -3.59
N VAL A 57 2.56 -10.71 -2.48
CA VAL A 57 3.43 -11.77 -1.96
C VAL A 57 2.97 -12.12 -0.55
N ILE A 58 2.91 -13.41 -0.25
CA ILE A 58 2.64 -13.90 1.11
C ILE A 58 3.97 -14.31 1.72
N ILE A 59 4.27 -13.75 2.89
CA ILE A 59 5.47 -14.11 3.66
C ILE A 59 5.09 -14.76 4.96
N THR A 60 5.73 -15.88 5.23
CA THR A 60 5.68 -16.52 6.54
C THR A 60 6.75 -15.89 7.42
N ALA A 61 6.33 -15.09 8.39
CA ALA A 61 7.20 -14.51 9.39
C ALA A 61 7.10 -15.32 10.69
N PRO A 62 8.22 -15.78 11.26
CA PRO A 62 8.20 -16.41 12.58
C PRO A 62 7.90 -15.34 13.63
N THR A 63 6.87 -15.57 14.45
CA THR A 63 6.53 -14.71 15.59
C THR A 63 6.59 -15.51 16.89
N ASN A 64 6.54 -14.83 18.04
CA ASN A 64 6.48 -15.49 19.35
C ASN A 64 5.29 -16.45 19.49
N SER A 65 4.24 -16.27 18.68
CA SER A 65 3.03 -17.11 18.66
C SER A 65 3.00 -18.11 17.49
N GLY A 66 4.14 -18.34 16.83
CA GLY A 66 4.27 -19.22 15.67
C GLY A 66 4.36 -18.47 14.34
N ASP A 67 4.36 -19.24 13.26
CA ASP A 67 4.45 -18.72 11.89
C ASP A 67 3.19 -17.94 11.51
N GLN A 68 3.35 -16.66 11.17
CA GLN A 68 2.27 -15.82 10.68
C GLN A 68 2.44 -15.48 9.21
N GLN A 69 1.38 -15.68 8.44
CA GLN A 69 1.32 -15.26 7.05
C GLN A 69 0.97 -13.77 6.96
N MET A 70 1.87 -12.99 6.38
CA MET A 70 1.70 -11.57 6.11
C MET A 70 1.50 -11.38 4.61
N LEU A 71 0.41 -10.72 4.22
CA LEU A 71 0.20 -10.27 2.85
C LEU A 71 0.93 -8.95 2.65
N CYS A 72 1.84 -8.96 1.69
CA CYS A 72 2.71 -7.84 1.36
C CYS A 72 2.47 -7.39 -0.08
N LEU A 73 2.59 -6.08 -0.31
CA LEU A 73 2.59 -5.48 -1.64
C LEU A 73 3.93 -4.80 -1.91
N PRO A 74 4.43 -4.79 -3.16
CA PRO A 74 5.51 -3.91 -3.55
C PRO A 74 5.16 -2.47 -3.21
N ILE A 75 6.13 -1.69 -2.75
CA ILE A 75 5.91 -0.30 -2.34
C ILE A 75 5.34 0.56 -3.48
N ASP A 76 5.68 0.25 -4.73
CA ASP A 76 5.16 0.96 -5.91
C ASP A 76 3.64 0.77 -6.09
N TYR A 77 3.11 -0.38 -5.64
CA TYR A 77 1.69 -0.75 -5.73
C TYR A 77 0.88 -0.19 -4.55
N LEU A 78 1.54 0.20 -3.45
CA LEU A 78 0.90 0.81 -2.29
C LEU A 78 0.13 2.07 -2.71
N ASN A 79 0.69 2.87 -3.61
CA ASN A 79 0.07 4.09 -4.10
C ASN A 79 -1.26 3.81 -4.82
N GLY A 80 -1.30 2.77 -5.65
CA GLY A 80 -2.53 2.32 -6.33
C GLY A 80 -3.60 1.86 -5.34
N TRP A 81 -3.20 1.13 -4.30
CA TRP A 81 -4.12 0.71 -3.24
C TRP A 81 -4.71 1.90 -2.47
N LEU A 82 -3.85 2.83 -2.00
CA LEU A 82 -4.21 4.04 -1.25
C LEU A 82 -5.15 4.94 -2.06
N PHE A 83 -4.86 5.12 -3.35
CA PHE A 83 -5.66 5.94 -4.24
C PHE A 83 -7.12 5.49 -4.31
N GLY A 84 -7.36 4.17 -4.30
CA GLY A 84 -8.72 3.62 -4.31
C GLY A 84 -9.44 3.55 -2.96
N ILE A 85 -8.82 3.98 -1.84
CA ILE A 85 -9.45 3.97 -0.51
C ILE A 85 -10.54 5.04 -0.43
N ASP A 86 -11.71 4.69 0.10
CA ASP A 86 -12.75 5.69 0.41
C ASP A 86 -12.37 6.48 1.67
N VAL A 87 -12.28 7.80 1.52
CA VAL A 87 -11.95 8.75 2.61
C VAL A 87 -12.94 8.65 3.77
N LYS A 88 -14.20 8.28 3.51
CA LYS A 88 -15.19 8.14 4.58
C LYS A 88 -14.91 6.95 5.50
N ARG A 89 -14.17 5.94 5.00
CA ARG A 89 -13.89 4.68 5.70
C ARG A 89 -12.63 4.71 6.56
N VAL A 90 -11.79 5.75 6.43
CA VAL A 90 -10.62 5.94 7.30
C VAL A 90 -10.97 6.75 8.54
N LYS A 91 -10.09 6.70 9.55
CA LYS A 91 -10.22 7.52 10.76
C LYS A 91 -10.33 9.01 10.41
N PRO A 92 -11.15 9.81 11.12
CA PRO A 92 -11.36 11.23 10.84
C PRO A 92 -10.06 12.02 10.70
N GLU A 93 -9.07 11.77 11.55
CA GLU A 93 -7.77 12.44 11.59
C GLU A 93 -6.89 12.17 10.35
N ILE A 94 -7.16 11.10 9.59
CA ILE A 94 -6.41 10.74 8.38
C ILE A 94 -7.09 11.27 7.11
N ARG A 95 -8.33 11.75 7.18
CA ARG A 95 -9.12 12.11 5.99
C ARG A 95 -8.49 13.22 5.17
N ASP A 96 -8.05 14.29 5.82
CA ASP A 96 -7.44 15.44 5.13
C ASP A 96 -6.09 15.07 4.51
N LEU A 97 -5.32 14.23 5.20
CA LEU A 97 -4.07 13.68 4.67
C LEU A 97 -4.33 12.83 3.43
N LEU A 98 -5.32 11.93 3.48
CA LEU A 98 -5.67 11.07 2.34
C LEU A 98 -6.21 11.87 1.15
N ILE A 99 -6.97 12.95 1.39
CA ILE A 99 -7.43 13.86 0.33
C ILE A 99 -6.23 14.56 -0.33
N THR A 100 -5.30 15.07 0.48
CA THR A 100 -4.09 15.74 -0.01
C THR A 100 -3.27 14.80 -0.86
N TYR A 101 -3.03 13.59 -0.35
CA TYR A 101 -2.35 12.52 -1.06
C TYR A 101 -3.01 12.18 -2.40
N LYS A 102 -4.35 12.01 -2.44
CA LYS A 102 -5.06 11.75 -3.70
C LYS A 102 -4.89 12.87 -4.72
N LYS A 103 -4.91 14.14 -4.29
CA LYS A 103 -4.66 15.30 -5.17
C LYS A 103 -3.24 15.26 -5.76
N GLU A 104 -2.25 14.88 -4.95
CA GLU A 104 -0.87 14.69 -5.40
C GLU A 104 -0.77 13.56 -6.44
N CYS A 105 -1.44 12.43 -6.21
CA CYS A 105 -1.51 11.34 -7.20
C CYS A 105 -2.12 11.80 -8.53
N TYR A 106 -3.24 12.54 -8.50
CA TYR A 106 -3.84 13.09 -9.73
C TYR A 106 -2.87 14.00 -10.48
N LYS A 107 -2.17 14.89 -9.76
CA LYS A 107 -1.17 15.78 -10.35
C LYS A 107 -0.01 14.99 -10.96
N ALA A 108 0.50 13.98 -10.27
CA ALA A 108 1.59 13.13 -10.75
C ALA A 108 1.17 12.35 -12.01
N LEU A 109 -0.04 11.77 -12.00
CA LEU A 109 -0.62 11.09 -13.16
C LEU A 109 -0.74 12.04 -14.36
N GLN A 110 -1.29 13.25 -14.16
CA GLN A 110 -1.41 14.24 -15.23
C GLN A 110 -0.05 14.62 -15.82
N LEU A 111 0.94 14.90 -14.98
CA LEU A 111 2.30 15.26 -15.41
C LEU A 111 2.96 14.12 -16.19
N HIS A 112 2.81 12.89 -15.71
CA HIS A 112 3.38 11.71 -16.36
C HIS A 112 2.73 11.42 -17.73
N LEU A 113 1.41 11.56 -17.83
CA LEU A 113 0.70 11.26 -19.07
C LEU A 113 0.83 12.38 -20.11
N ASN A 114 0.91 13.65 -19.67
CA ASN A 114 1.18 14.79 -20.55
C ASN A 114 2.60 14.75 -21.14
N SER A 115 3.60 14.35 -20.35
CA SER A 115 4.98 14.21 -20.87
C SER A 115 5.10 13.11 -21.92
N LYS A 116 4.20 12.13 -21.92
CA LYS A 116 4.12 11.04 -22.91
C LYS A 116 3.27 11.36 -24.15
N LYS A 117 2.70 12.58 -24.28
CA LYS A 117 1.75 12.95 -25.36
C LYS A 117 0.63 11.91 -25.57
N LEU A 118 0.13 11.30 -24.49
CA LEU A 118 -0.93 10.28 -24.57
C LEU A 118 -2.34 10.86 -24.78
N TYR A 119 -2.45 12.18 -24.91
CA TYR A 119 -3.72 12.85 -25.18
C TYR A 119 -3.57 13.67 -26.46
N PHE A 120 -4.33 13.24 -27.49
CA PHE A 120 -4.46 13.82 -28.83
C PHE A 120 -3.32 13.49 -29.82
N SER A 121 -3.39 12.29 -30.39
CA SER A 121 -3.08 12.02 -31.80
C SER A 121 -4.24 11.24 -32.41
#